data_AF-A0A550BV15-F1
#
_entry.id   AF-A0A550BV15-F1
#
_cell.length_a   1.000
_cell.length_b   1.000
_cell.length_c   1.000
_cell.angle_alpha   90.00
_cell.angle_beta   90.00
_cell.angle_gamma   90.00
#
_symmetry.space_group_name_H-M   'P 1'
#
loop_
_entity.id
_entity.type
_entity.pdbx_description
1 polymer ?
#
loop_
_entity_poly.entity_id
_entity_poly.type
_entity_poly.pdbx_seq_one_letter_code
_entity_poly.pdbx_strand_id
1 'polypeptide(L)'
;SCHDDVSLQEMDDALEMWEKNRQYFIITNARNPRHFNIPKIHSLKHYASSIRLLGTTDNYNTETFERLHIDFAKRGWRASNKRDAFPQMITWLERQEKISGFERFIKATVSSAPTATVIQRSRRNAATSGTLSIAKHPNKTVKLTTLETSHDIPGLSTRIKEFLNPFSIQPVPSRQLRTFSLPFDKID
;
A
#
# COMPACT_ATOMS: atom_id res chain seq x y z
N SER A 1 17.84 17.53 -12.28
CA SER A 1 18.64 18.72 -12.60
C SER A 1 19.83 18.25 -13.42
N CYS A 2 19.85 18.47 -14.73
CA CYS A 2 20.98 18.06 -15.56
C CYS A 2 21.98 19.23 -15.59
N HIS A 3 23.16 19.04 -15.01
CA HIS A 3 24.25 20.00 -15.11
C HIS A 3 24.98 19.77 -16.43
N ASP A 4 25.24 20.86 -17.16
CA ASP A 4 26.12 20.90 -18.32
C ASP A 4 27.53 21.37 -17.92
N ASP A 5 28.51 21.26 -18.84
CA ASP A 5 29.89 21.66 -18.54
C ASP A 5 30.02 23.14 -18.16
N VAL A 6 29.13 23.99 -18.71
CA VAL A 6 29.09 25.43 -18.39
C VAL A 6 28.69 25.64 -16.93
N SER A 7 27.58 25.05 -16.48
CA SER A 7 27.15 25.19 -15.08
C SER A 7 28.13 24.54 -14.09
N LEU A 8 28.84 23.49 -14.49
CA LEU A 8 29.91 22.92 -13.67
C LEU A 8 31.10 23.87 -13.55
N GLN A 9 31.47 24.56 -14.63
CA GLN A 9 32.51 25.58 -14.58
C GLN A 9 32.11 26.75 -13.70
N GLU A 10 30.86 27.21 -13.78
CA GLU A 10 30.34 28.27 -12.90
C GLU A 10 30.40 27.89 -11.41
N MET A 11 30.16 26.61 -11.08
CA MET A 11 30.31 26.12 -9.70
C MET A 11 31.76 26.20 -9.22
N ASP A 12 32.71 25.76 -10.06
CA ASP A 12 34.14 25.81 -9.74
C ASP A 12 34.62 27.27 -9.58
N ASP A 13 34.21 28.15 -10.48
CA ASP A 13 34.54 29.59 -10.44
C ASP A 13 33.96 30.28 -9.20
N ALA A 14 32.71 29.97 -8.84
CA ALA A 14 32.08 30.48 -7.62
C ALA A 14 32.79 30.00 -6.35
N LEU A 15 33.26 28.75 -6.34
CA LEU A 15 34.02 28.19 -5.22
C LEU A 15 35.40 28.84 -5.10
N GLU A 16 36.07 29.10 -6.22
CA GLU A 16 37.33 29.83 -6.23
C GLU A 16 37.16 31.28 -5.74
N MET A 17 36.11 31.96 -6.20
CA MET A 17 35.75 33.30 -5.73
C MET A 17 35.46 33.31 -4.22
N TRP A 18 34.77 32.27 -3.71
CA TRP A 18 34.54 32.13 -2.28
C TRP A 18 35.85 31.92 -1.50
N GLU A 19 36.74 31.02 -1.94
CA GLU A 19 38.03 30.79 -1.27
C GLU A 19 38.91 32.05 -1.24
N LYS A 20 38.90 32.85 -2.31
CA LYS A 20 39.61 34.15 -2.36
C LYS A 20 39.05 35.15 -1.33
N ASN A 21 37.73 35.21 -1.19
CA ASN A 21 37.07 36.23 -0.37
C ASN A 21 36.83 35.80 1.08
N ARG A 22 36.89 34.50 1.40
CA ARG A 22 36.48 33.99 2.73
C ARG A 22 37.27 34.60 3.89
N GLN A 23 38.53 34.96 3.64
CA GLN A 23 39.42 35.51 4.67
C GLN A 23 38.89 36.83 5.24
N TYR A 24 38.16 37.61 4.44
CA TYR A 24 37.56 38.87 4.86
C TYR A 24 36.59 38.69 6.03
N PHE A 25 35.83 37.59 6.07
CA PHE A 25 34.92 37.29 7.17
C PHE A 25 35.64 36.94 8.48
N ILE A 26 36.88 36.46 8.41
CA ILE A 26 37.72 36.21 9.58
C ILE A 26 38.31 37.54 10.08
N ILE A 27 38.80 38.38 9.15
CA ILE A 27 39.38 39.70 9.47
C ILE A 27 38.34 40.61 10.14
N THR A 28 37.11 40.63 9.61
CA THR A 28 36.02 41.46 10.15
C THR A 28 35.37 40.87 11.42
N ASN A 29 35.89 39.75 11.96
CA ASN A 29 35.28 38.97 13.05
C ASN A 29 33.81 38.59 12.81
N ALA A 30 33.35 38.55 11.56
CA ALA A 30 32.01 38.11 11.20
C ALA A 30 31.79 36.59 11.41
N ARG A 31 32.88 35.82 11.58
CA ARG A 31 32.85 34.38 11.81
C ARG A 31 33.59 33.98 13.09
N ASN A 32 32.87 33.26 13.96
CA ASN A 32 33.42 32.58 15.14
C ASN A 32 33.02 31.09 15.07
N PRO A 33 33.92 30.10 15.16
CA PRO A 33 35.39 30.15 15.24
C PRO A 33 36.07 30.69 13.96
N ARG A 34 37.33 31.15 14.06
CA ARG A 34 38.14 31.78 12.98
C ARG A 34 38.60 30.82 11.87
N HIS A 35 37.74 29.89 11.45
CA HIS A 35 38.02 28.96 10.37
C HIS A 35 36.74 28.51 9.66
N PHE A 36 36.89 28.03 8.43
CA PHE A 36 35.81 27.45 7.62
C PHE A 36 35.89 25.92 7.52
N ASN A 37 36.34 25.25 8.58
CA ASN A 37 36.33 23.79 8.73
C ASN A 37 34.90 23.25 8.92
N ILE A 38 34.03 23.56 7.98
CA ILE A 38 32.62 23.16 7.96
C ILE A 38 32.53 22.03 6.92
N PRO A 39 32.14 20.81 7.32
CA PRO A 39 32.09 19.67 6.40
C PRO A 39 31.30 19.95 5.12
N LYS A 40 30.22 20.74 5.19
CA LYS A 40 29.42 21.13 4.03
C LYS A 40 30.21 21.96 3.01
N ILE A 41 31.04 22.90 3.47
CA ILE A 41 31.87 23.72 2.58
C ILE A 41 32.97 22.88 1.94
N HIS A 42 33.60 21.98 2.72
CA HIS A 42 34.57 21.05 2.19
C HIS A 42 33.97 20.14 1.12
N SER A 43 32.74 19.68 1.33
CA SER A 43 32.02 18.82 0.39
C SER A 43 31.81 19.49 -0.99
N LEU A 44 31.62 20.82 -1.03
CA LEU A 44 31.45 21.56 -2.30
C LEU A 44 32.63 21.36 -3.26
N LYS A 45 33.85 21.17 -2.74
CA LYS A 45 35.06 20.91 -3.57
C LYS A 45 34.96 19.63 -4.38
N HIS A 46 34.08 18.73 -3.99
CA HIS A 46 33.90 17.44 -4.64
C HIS A 46 32.66 17.42 -5.54
N TYR A 47 31.83 18.47 -5.56
CA TYR A 47 30.54 18.42 -6.26
C TYR A 47 30.70 18.33 -7.77
N ALA A 48 31.53 19.19 -8.38
CA ALA A 48 31.75 19.14 -9.83
C ALA A 48 32.34 17.80 -10.28
N SER A 49 33.35 17.29 -9.58
CA SER A 49 33.92 15.96 -9.84
C SER A 49 32.92 14.82 -9.63
N SER A 50 32.09 14.91 -8.60
CA SER A 50 31.07 13.90 -8.31
C SER A 50 30.00 13.90 -9.37
N ILE A 51 29.54 15.06 -9.82
CA ILE A 51 28.52 15.16 -10.88
C ILE A 51 29.06 14.59 -12.20
N ARG A 52 30.32 14.86 -12.56
CA ARG A 52 30.94 14.27 -13.77
C ARG A 52 31.06 12.75 -13.70
N LEU A 53 31.42 12.21 -12.54
CA LEU A 53 31.66 10.77 -12.37
C LEU A 53 30.37 9.97 -12.15
N LEU A 54 29.43 10.55 -11.42
CA LEU A 54 28.26 9.86 -10.88
C LEU A 54 26.95 10.32 -11.54
N GLY A 55 27.00 11.38 -12.35
CA GLY A 55 25.83 11.96 -13.01
C GLY A 55 24.99 12.80 -12.06
N THR A 56 23.67 12.65 -12.15
CA THR A 56 22.72 13.45 -11.36
C THR A 56 22.81 13.10 -9.87
N THR A 57 22.82 14.13 -9.02
CA THR A 57 22.95 14.00 -7.56
C THR A 57 21.71 13.44 -6.86
N ASP A 58 20.58 13.35 -7.56
CA ASP A 58 19.31 12.83 -7.04
C ASP A 58 19.41 11.35 -6.63
N ASN A 59 20.21 10.57 -7.33
CA ASN A 59 20.42 9.15 -7.04
C ASN A 59 21.29 8.89 -5.80
N TYR A 60 21.97 9.91 -5.26
CA TYR A 60 22.92 9.77 -4.15
C TYR A 60 22.39 10.32 -2.83
N ASN A 61 21.15 10.79 -2.79
CA ASN A 61 20.51 11.24 -1.56
C ASN A 61 20.06 10.06 -0.69
N THR A 62 20.22 10.18 0.62
CA THR A 62 19.73 9.19 1.61
C THR A 62 18.22 9.23 1.78
N GLU A 63 17.53 10.26 1.27
CA GLU A 63 16.07 10.44 1.41
C GLU A 63 15.26 9.19 1.04
N THR A 64 15.60 8.51 -0.06
CA THR A 64 14.93 7.28 -0.48
C THR A 64 15.11 6.17 0.57
N PHE A 65 16.35 5.96 1.04
CA PHE A 65 16.63 4.95 2.07
C PHE A 65 16.04 5.32 3.42
N GLU A 66 16.04 6.60 3.79
CA GLU A 66 15.39 7.11 5.00
C GLU A 66 13.88 6.89 4.95
N ARG A 67 13.27 7.11 3.79
CA ARG A 67 11.84 6.85 3.57
C ARG A 67 11.53 5.37 3.69
N LEU A 68 12.30 4.51 3.03
CA LEU A 68 12.17 3.05 3.15
C LEU A 68 12.37 2.60 4.61
N HIS A 69 13.29 3.22 5.35
CA HIS A 69 13.53 2.90 6.75
C HIS A 69 12.34 3.28 7.65
N ILE A 70 11.63 4.38 7.34
CA ILE A 70 10.37 4.72 8.01
C ILE A 70 9.31 3.64 7.76
N ASP A 71 9.11 3.27 6.50
CA ASP A 71 8.02 2.38 6.11
C ASP A 71 8.29 0.92 6.51
N PHE A 72 9.53 0.45 6.40
CA PHE A 72 9.88 -0.95 6.66
C PHE A 72 10.34 -1.23 8.08
N ALA A 73 11.14 -0.34 8.68
CA ALA A 73 11.61 -0.58 10.05
C ALA A 73 10.73 0.11 11.08
N LYS A 74 10.53 1.43 10.99
CA LYS A 74 9.83 2.17 12.06
C LYS A 74 8.37 1.77 12.20
N ARG A 75 7.65 1.57 11.08
CA ARG A 75 6.24 1.11 11.15
C ARG A 75 6.14 -0.34 11.61
N GLY A 76 6.97 -1.24 11.07
CA GLY A 76 7.03 -2.63 11.52
C GLY A 76 7.35 -2.75 13.01
N TRP A 77 8.34 -2.00 13.50
CA TRP A 77 8.72 -1.97 14.90
C TRP A 77 7.55 -1.50 15.79
N ARG A 78 6.86 -0.42 15.40
CA ARG A 78 5.69 0.09 16.13
C ARG A 78 4.52 -0.89 16.16
N ALA A 79 4.35 -1.70 15.12
CA ALA A 79 3.31 -2.72 15.04
C ALA A 79 3.66 -4.01 15.82
N SER A 80 4.93 -4.19 16.18
CA SER A 80 5.39 -5.35 16.96
C SER A 80 5.17 -5.17 18.47
N ASN A 81 5.22 -6.28 19.21
CA ASN A 81 5.26 -6.24 20.68
C ASN A 81 6.65 -5.91 21.25
N LYS A 82 7.65 -5.63 20.39
CA LYS A 82 9.06 -5.30 20.73
C LYS A 82 9.86 -6.42 21.41
N ARG A 83 9.31 -7.64 21.50
CA ARG A 83 10.01 -8.83 22.01
C ARG A 83 10.19 -9.81 20.87
N ASP A 84 11.43 -10.12 20.51
CA ASP A 84 11.74 -10.88 19.28
C ASP A 84 10.98 -10.28 18.07
N ALA A 85 11.21 -9.00 17.85
CA ALA A 85 10.41 -8.18 16.94
C ALA A 85 10.71 -8.47 15.46
N PHE A 86 11.90 -8.98 15.13
CA PHE A 86 12.32 -9.12 13.74
C PHE A 86 11.39 -10.03 12.92
N PRO A 87 11.03 -11.26 13.37
CA PRO A 87 10.03 -12.08 12.65
C PRO A 87 8.65 -11.41 12.55
N GLN A 88 8.26 -10.64 13.57
CA GLN A 88 6.99 -9.91 13.57
C GLN A 88 6.98 -8.77 12.55
N MET A 89 8.10 -8.05 12.42
CA MET A 89 8.28 -6.99 11.44
C MET A 89 8.20 -7.53 10.00
N ILE A 90 8.83 -8.67 9.74
CA ILE A 90 8.75 -9.35 8.43
C ILE A 90 7.30 -9.79 8.15
N THR A 91 6.65 -10.46 9.12
CA THR A 91 5.25 -10.88 8.97
C THR A 91 4.32 -9.69 8.74
N TRP A 92 4.57 -8.56 9.41
CA TRP A 92 3.82 -7.33 9.22
C TRP A 92 4.00 -6.78 7.80
N LEU A 93 5.24 -6.75 7.29
CA LEU A 93 5.55 -6.33 5.92
C LEU A 93 4.84 -7.18 4.87
N GLU A 94 4.92 -8.51 4.99
CA GLU A 94 4.24 -9.43 4.06
C GLU A 94 2.73 -9.18 4.01
N ARG A 95 2.12 -8.84 5.16
CA ARG A 95 0.68 -8.48 5.22
C ARG A 95 0.41 -7.16 4.50
N GLN A 96 1.26 -6.16 4.68
CA GLN A 96 1.11 -4.87 3.97
C GLN A 96 1.22 -5.06 2.45
N GLU A 97 2.17 -5.88 1.99
CA GLU A 97 2.34 -6.17 0.56
C GLU A 97 1.11 -6.87 -0.02
N LYS A 98 0.56 -7.88 0.69
CA LYS A 98 -0.67 -8.57 0.29
C LYS A 98 -1.87 -7.63 0.20
N ILE A 99 -2.04 -6.75 1.19
CA ILE A 99 -3.12 -5.75 1.19
C ILE A 99 -2.96 -4.79 0.02
N SER A 100 -1.77 -4.23 -0.19
CA SER A 100 -1.48 -3.32 -1.30
C SER A 100 -1.73 -3.97 -2.66
N GLY A 101 -1.31 -5.24 -2.84
CA GLY A 101 -1.58 -6.01 -4.04
C GLY A 101 -3.08 -6.22 -4.28
N PHE A 102 -3.83 -6.52 -3.22
CA PHE A 102 -5.28 -6.68 -3.30
C PHE A 102 -6.01 -5.37 -3.60
N GLU A 103 -5.60 -4.26 -2.99
CA GLU A 103 -6.13 -2.92 -3.30
C GLU A 103 -5.93 -2.56 -4.78
N ARG A 104 -4.75 -2.88 -5.33
CA ARG A 104 -4.46 -2.68 -6.76
C ARG A 104 -5.36 -3.54 -7.64
N PHE A 105 -5.61 -4.80 -7.25
CA PHE A 105 -6.53 -5.69 -7.95
C PHE A 105 -7.97 -5.15 -7.96
N ILE A 106 -8.48 -4.69 -6.81
CA ILE A 106 -9.81 -4.06 -6.73
C ILE A 106 -9.87 -2.83 -7.64
N LYS A 107 -8.87 -1.95 -7.57
CA LYS A 107 -8.85 -0.73 -8.39
C LYS A 107 -8.89 -1.04 -9.89
N ALA A 108 -8.15 -2.06 -10.33
CA ALA A 108 -8.12 -2.47 -11.73
C ALA A 108 -9.46 -3.07 -12.20
N THR A 109 -10.08 -3.92 -11.38
CA THR A 109 -11.36 -4.59 -11.71
C THR A 109 -12.56 -3.64 -11.68
N VAL A 110 -12.58 -2.68 -10.76
CA VAL A 110 -13.66 -1.67 -10.67
C VAL A 110 -13.55 -0.66 -11.82
N SER A 111 -12.34 -0.35 -12.29
CA SER A 111 -12.13 0.61 -13.40
C SER A 111 -12.39 -0.01 -14.78
N SER A 112 -12.38 -1.35 -14.91
CA SER A 112 -12.65 -2.06 -16.18
C SER A 112 -14.10 -2.53 -16.34
N ALA A 113 -14.95 -2.34 -15.32
CA ALA A 113 -16.37 -2.62 -15.45
C ALA A 113 -17.01 -1.57 -16.38
N PRO A 114 -17.70 -1.96 -17.47
CA PRO A 114 -18.56 -1.03 -18.19
C PRO A 114 -19.59 -0.50 -17.19
N THR A 115 -19.92 0.78 -17.29
CA THR A 115 -20.82 1.52 -16.40
C THR A 115 -22.14 0.76 -16.19
N ALA A 116 -22.15 -0.17 -15.24
CA ALA A 116 -23.36 -0.77 -14.73
C ALA A 116 -24.06 0.34 -13.96
N THR A 117 -25.17 0.79 -14.52
CA THR A 117 -26.11 1.75 -13.97
C THR A 117 -26.08 1.74 -12.45
N VAL A 118 -25.62 2.87 -11.89
CA VAL A 118 -25.60 3.16 -10.47
C VAL A 118 -27.02 3.04 -9.93
N ILE A 119 -27.38 1.86 -9.43
CA ILE A 119 -28.41 1.77 -8.40
C ILE A 119 -27.78 2.44 -7.18
N GLN A 120 -28.22 3.66 -6.91
CA GLN A 120 -27.86 4.46 -5.74
C GLN A 120 -28.14 3.64 -4.46
N ARG A 121 -27.22 2.77 -4.07
CA ARG A 121 -27.14 2.25 -2.71
C ARG A 121 -26.68 3.41 -1.85
N SER A 122 -27.65 4.11 -1.26
CA SER A 122 -27.46 5.08 -0.18
C SER A 122 -26.35 4.61 0.76
N ARG A 123 -25.18 5.25 0.68
CA ARG A 123 -24.07 5.06 1.60
C ARG A 123 -24.55 5.42 3.00
N ARG A 124 -24.72 4.43 3.88
CA ARG A 124 -24.79 4.67 5.32
C ARG A 124 -23.36 4.68 5.87
N ASN A 125 -23.04 5.77 6.55
CA ASN A 125 -21.73 6.06 7.11
C ASN A 125 -21.36 5.11 8.26
N ALA A 126 -20.06 4.81 8.32
CA ALA A 126 -19.21 4.58 9.49
C ALA A 126 -19.52 3.43 10.48
N ALA A 127 -18.49 2.58 10.62
CA ALA A 127 -18.01 1.97 11.86
C ALA A 127 -18.99 1.13 12.68
N THR A 128 -19.03 -0.18 12.41
CA THR A 128 -19.15 -1.23 13.44
C THR A 128 -18.60 -2.53 12.84
N SER A 129 -17.83 -3.30 13.61
CA SER A 129 -17.54 -4.71 13.32
C SER A 129 -18.79 -5.37 12.74
N GLY A 130 -18.69 -5.99 11.58
CA GLY A 130 -19.81 -6.64 10.90
C GLY A 130 -20.30 -7.86 11.67
N THR A 131 -21.03 -7.64 12.76
CA THR A 131 -22.01 -8.61 13.24
C THR A 131 -23.12 -8.62 12.22
N LEU A 132 -23.19 -9.70 11.44
CA LEU A 132 -24.30 -9.98 10.55
C LEU A 132 -25.59 -9.94 11.38
N SER A 133 -26.36 -8.86 11.26
CA SER A 133 -27.67 -8.75 11.89
C SER A 133 -28.64 -9.59 11.08
N ILE A 134 -28.81 -10.84 11.50
CA ILE A 134 -29.80 -11.76 10.95
C ILE A 134 -31.16 -11.37 11.56
N ALA A 135 -32.15 -11.12 10.71
CA ALA A 135 -33.50 -10.82 11.17
C ALA A 135 -34.06 -12.05 11.92
N LYS A 136 -34.45 -11.87 13.19
CA LYS A 136 -35.06 -12.95 13.99
C LYS A 136 -36.36 -13.48 13.38
N HIS A 137 -37.06 -12.61 12.64
CA HIS A 137 -38.30 -12.92 11.94
C HIS A 137 -38.23 -12.27 10.57
N PRO A 138 -37.90 -13.02 9.52
CA PRO A 138 -37.89 -12.48 8.18
C PRO A 138 -39.31 -12.23 7.68
N ASN A 139 -39.48 -11.17 6.89
CA ASN A 139 -40.80 -10.70 6.46
C ASN A 139 -41.39 -11.52 5.31
N LYS A 140 -40.59 -12.33 4.62
CA LYS A 140 -41.01 -13.06 3.41
C LYS A 140 -40.25 -14.36 3.24
N THR A 141 -40.97 -15.46 3.23
CA THR A 141 -40.46 -16.75 2.76
C THR A 141 -40.30 -16.72 1.23
N VAL A 142 -39.09 -16.94 0.71
CA VAL A 142 -38.80 -16.91 -0.73
C VAL A 142 -38.34 -18.28 -1.22
N LYS A 143 -38.82 -18.70 -2.40
CA LYS A 143 -38.33 -19.93 -3.05
C LYS A 143 -36.90 -19.75 -3.52
N LEU A 144 -36.13 -20.84 -3.47
CA LEU A 144 -34.71 -20.80 -3.85
C LEU A 144 -34.49 -20.38 -5.31
N THR A 145 -35.36 -20.84 -6.22
CA THR A 145 -35.32 -20.46 -7.65
C THR A 145 -35.61 -18.98 -7.87
N THR A 146 -36.52 -18.41 -7.08
CA THR A 146 -36.84 -16.98 -7.15
C THR A 146 -35.64 -16.14 -6.69
N LEU A 147 -34.94 -16.57 -5.63
CA LEU A 147 -33.71 -15.90 -5.16
C LEU A 147 -32.60 -15.90 -6.22
N GLU A 148 -32.39 -17.02 -6.91
CA GLU A 148 -31.40 -17.13 -7.98
C GLU A 148 -31.65 -16.08 -9.08
N THR A 149 -32.92 -15.90 -9.47
CA THR A 149 -33.32 -14.92 -10.48
C THR A 149 -33.38 -13.47 -9.98
N SER A 150 -33.80 -13.23 -8.73
CA SER A 150 -34.03 -11.87 -8.23
C SER A 150 -32.79 -11.21 -7.63
N HIS A 151 -31.81 -12.01 -7.20
CA HIS A 151 -30.56 -11.53 -6.59
C HIS A 151 -29.32 -11.79 -7.44
N ASP A 152 -29.48 -12.28 -8.68
CA ASP A 152 -28.40 -12.56 -9.62
C ASP A 152 -27.33 -13.50 -9.02
N ILE A 153 -27.80 -14.58 -8.35
CA ILE A 153 -26.95 -15.59 -7.71
C ILE A 153 -27.15 -16.93 -8.42
N PRO A 154 -26.55 -17.14 -9.61
CA PRO A 154 -26.73 -18.37 -10.36
C PRO A 154 -26.12 -19.57 -9.60
N GLY A 155 -26.89 -20.64 -9.46
CA GLY A 155 -26.41 -21.90 -8.88
C GLY A 155 -26.33 -21.93 -7.36
N LEU A 156 -26.98 -20.98 -6.67
CA LEU A 156 -27.15 -20.97 -5.21
C LEU A 156 -27.62 -22.33 -4.68
N SER A 157 -28.60 -22.96 -5.34
CA SER A 157 -29.10 -24.28 -4.96
C SER A 157 -28.02 -25.35 -4.99
N THR A 158 -27.18 -25.34 -6.03
CA THR A 158 -26.06 -26.28 -6.14
C THR A 158 -25.05 -26.08 -5.02
N ARG A 159 -24.73 -24.83 -4.69
CA ARG A 159 -23.80 -24.49 -3.60
C ARG A 159 -24.33 -24.87 -2.22
N ILE A 160 -25.62 -24.69 -1.97
CA ILE A 160 -26.25 -25.12 -0.72
C ILE A 160 -26.22 -26.65 -0.61
N LYS A 161 -26.48 -27.38 -1.70
CA LYS A 161 -26.36 -28.85 -1.72
C LYS A 161 -24.93 -29.30 -1.44
N GLU A 162 -23.92 -28.65 -2.03
CA GLU A 162 -22.50 -28.90 -1.74
C GLU A 162 -22.17 -28.65 -0.26
N PHE A 163 -22.69 -27.57 0.31
CA PHE A 163 -22.44 -27.19 1.70
C PHE A 163 -23.12 -28.12 2.71
N LEU A 164 -24.33 -28.57 2.43
CA LEU A 164 -25.11 -29.43 3.34
C LEU A 164 -24.76 -30.92 3.22
N ASN A 165 -24.16 -31.35 2.12
CA ASN A 165 -23.79 -32.75 1.89
C ASN A 165 -22.95 -33.40 3.01
N PRO A 166 -21.94 -32.73 3.59
CA PRO A 166 -21.16 -33.27 4.70
C PRO A 166 -21.96 -33.45 6.00
N PHE A 167 -23.09 -32.74 6.14
CA PHE A 167 -23.97 -32.78 7.31
C PHE A 167 -25.16 -33.72 7.10
N SER A 168 -25.28 -34.36 5.93
CA SER A 168 -26.33 -35.33 5.63
C SER A 168 -26.04 -36.68 6.31
N ILE A 169 -27.12 -37.37 6.72
CA ILE A 169 -27.06 -38.74 7.24
C ILE A 169 -26.40 -39.69 6.21
N GLN A 170 -26.56 -39.41 4.91
CA GLN A 170 -25.87 -40.10 3.83
C GLN A 170 -25.25 -39.08 2.87
N PRO A 171 -23.92 -38.87 2.94
CA PRO A 171 -23.19 -38.04 1.99
C PRO A 171 -23.17 -38.69 0.60
N VAL A 172 -23.49 -37.90 -0.42
CA VAL A 172 -23.61 -38.36 -1.80
C VAL A 172 -22.46 -37.79 -2.64
N PRO A 173 -21.88 -38.54 -3.60
CA PRO A 173 -20.85 -38.03 -4.51
C PRO A 173 -21.32 -36.81 -5.31
N SER A 174 -20.39 -35.89 -5.63
CA SER A 174 -20.70 -34.60 -6.29
C SER A 174 -21.49 -34.72 -7.60
N ARG A 175 -21.37 -35.85 -8.30
CA ARG A 175 -22.12 -36.13 -9.54
C ARG A 175 -23.63 -36.30 -9.31
N GLN A 176 -24.01 -36.84 -8.16
CA GLN A 176 -25.38 -37.11 -7.76
C GLN A 176 -26.00 -35.96 -6.93
N LEU A 177 -25.20 -34.97 -6.51
CA LEU A 177 -25.69 -33.76 -5.81
C LEU A 177 -26.59 -32.89 -6.67
N ARG A 178 -26.41 -32.90 -8.00
CA ARG A 178 -27.24 -32.12 -8.92
C ARG A 178 -28.70 -32.60 -8.91
N THR A 179 -28.90 -33.91 -8.79
CA THR A 179 -30.22 -34.57 -8.76
C THR A 179 -30.78 -34.72 -7.35
N PHE A 180 -29.99 -34.46 -6.32
CA PHE A 180 -30.43 -34.54 -4.92
C PHE A 180 -31.44 -33.44 -4.60
N SER A 181 -32.60 -33.81 -4.04
CA SER A 181 -33.60 -32.84 -3.58
C SER A 181 -33.25 -32.37 -2.18
N LEU A 182 -33.25 -31.04 -1.97
CA LEU A 182 -33.12 -30.50 -0.62
C LEU A 182 -34.39 -30.84 0.18
N PRO A 183 -34.30 -30.99 1.51
CA PRO A 183 -35.47 -31.19 2.36
C PRO A 183 -36.34 -29.93 2.50
N PHE A 184 -35.92 -28.81 1.91
CA PHE A 184 -36.65 -27.55 1.86
C PHE A 184 -36.39 -26.86 0.51
N ASP A 185 -37.41 -26.17 0.00
CA ASP A 185 -37.34 -25.41 -1.27
C ASP A 185 -37.49 -23.89 -1.07
N LYS A 186 -37.61 -23.47 0.19
CA LYS A 186 -37.85 -22.09 0.60
C LYS A 186 -36.93 -21.70 1.75
N ILE A 187 -36.53 -20.44 1.75
CA ILE A 187 -35.75 -19.83 2.82
C ILE A 187 -36.58 -18.66 3.36
N ASP A 188 -36.65 -18.59 4.68
CA ASP A 188 -37.27 -17.50 5.42
C ASP A 188 -36.28 -16.32 5.49
#